data_AF-A0A5B0S962-F1
#
_entry.id   AF-A0A5B0S962-F1
#
_cell.length_a   1.000
_cell.length_b   1.000
_cell.length_c   1.000
_cell.angle_alpha   90.00
_cell.angle_beta   90.00
_cell.angle_gamma   90.00
#
_symmetry.space_group_name_H-M   'P 1'
#
loop_
_entity.id
_entity.type
_entity.pdbx_description
1 polymer ?
#
loop_
_entity_poly.entity_id
_entity_poly.type
_entity_poly.pdbx_seq_one_letter_code
_entity_poly.pdbx_strand_id
1 'polypeptide(L)'
;MLLLAGDLFHENRPSRASLYSTIASLREYCLNDRPVRIELIGDSGIGIPHSFNFPPVNYEDRNLNVGLPVFSIHGNHDDPQGMGPEGALCALDVLSASGLINYFGRQELPGGAQRDEEALEEGLHIQPVLLQKGRTRLAMYGIGNIRDERFNYEMRSNRIRMSRPAEFKEQWFNLMLVHQNRVAHGPKNFVPEDGFGDDIDLVIWGHEHDCLITPQEIPGKGYFITQPGSSVATSLAKGESIKKHVGILEVQDKDFSLLPIPLKSVRPFIFDDIVLAEHEEEAKLKLDEKPKVVRYLKSLSN
;
A
#
# COMPACT_ATOMS: atom_id res chain seq x y z
N MET A 1 10.33 -4.86 -10.92
CA MET A 1 9.26 -3.86 -10.71
C MET A 1 9.34 -3.36 -9.27
N LEU A 2 8.71 -2.23 -8.97
CA LEU A 2 8.49 -1.71 -7.62
C LEU A 2 6.98 -1.69 -7.36
N LEU A 3 6.54 -2.13 -6.17
CA LEU A 3 5.14 -2.12 -5.75
C LEU A 3 4.97 -1.13 -4.59
N LEU A 4 3.99 -0.25 -4.71
CA LEU A 4 3.63 0.74 -3.69
C LEU A 4 2.18 0.52 -3.26
N ALA A 5 1.95 0.42 -1.96
CA ALA A 5 0.65 0.11 -1.39
C ALA A 5 -0.13 1.37 -0.95
N GLY A 6 0.02 2.51 -1.64
CA GLY A 6 -0.69 3.77 -1.36
C GLY A 6 0.10 4.80 -0.54
N ASP A 7 -0.49 5.98 -0.34
CA ASP A 7 0.07 7.14 0.36
C ASP A 7 1.48 7.53 -0.11
N LEU A 8 1.66 7.59 -1.43
CA LEU A 8 2.86 8.17 -2.01
C LEU A 8 2.97 9.67 -1.67
N PHE A 9 1.82 10.33 -1.55
CA PHE A 9 1.72 11.72 -1.08
C PHE A 9 0.92 11.82 0.21
N HIS A 10 1.44 12.60 1.17
CA HIS A 10 0.74 12.90 2.42
C HIS A 10 -0.42 13.90 2.23
N GLU A 11 -0.34 14.76 1.22
CA GLU A 11 -1.39 15.71 0.88
C GLU A 11 -1.99 15.32 -0.47
N ASN A 12 -3.33 15.29 -0.54
CA ASN A 12 -4.08 14.99 -1.77
C ASN A 12 -3.67 15.91 -2.94
N ARG A 13 -3.38 17.17 -2.61
CA ARG A 13 -2.83 18.17 -3.53
C ARG A 13 -1.38 18.44 -3.16
N PRO A 14 -0.42 17.61 -3.60
CA PRO A 14 0.96 17.75 -3.18
C PRO A 14 1.53 19.10 -3.62
N SER A 15 2.40 19.66 -2.79
CA SER A 15 3.13 20.87 -3.15
C SER A 15 3.95 20.67 -4.43
N ARG A 16 4.22 21.76 -5.17
CA ARG A 16 5.09 21.73 -6.35
C ARG A 16 6.45 21.11 -6.06
N ALA A 17 7.01 21.35 -4.87
CA ALA A 17 8.30 20.79 -4.46
C ALA A 17 8.23 19.27 -4.25
N SER A 18 7.16 18.78 -3.61
CA SER A 18 6.92 17.35 -3.39
C SER A 18 6.72 16.61 -4.71
N LEU A 19 5.88 17.17 -5.60
CA LEU A 19 5.62 16.59 -6.92
C LEU A 19 6.89 16.59 -7.78
N TYR A 20 7.63 17.71 -7.81
CA TYR A 20 8.90 17.79 -8.53
C TYR A 20 9.91 16.75 -8.05
N SER A 21 10.10 16.63 -6.73
CA SER A 21 11.07 15.69 -6.15
C SER A 21 10.69 14.23 -6.45
N THR A 22 9.39 13.93 -6.44
CA THR A 22 8.86 12.60 -6.78
C THR A 22 9.10 12.28 -8.26
N ILE A 23 8.73 13.19 -9.16
CA ILE A 23 8.94 13.04 -10.60
C ILE A 23 10.44 12.91 -10.92
N ALA A 24 11.28 13.76 -10.34
CA ALA A 24 12.73 13.72 -10.54
C ALA A 24 13.32 12.37 -10.11
N SER A 25 12.92 11.87 -8.92
CA SER A 25 13.38 10.59 -8.41
C SER A 25 12.92 9.42 -9.29
N LEU A 26 11.65 9.40 -9.70
CA LEU A 26 11.13 8.37 -10.60
C LEU A 26 11.87 8.38 -11.94
N ARG A 27 12.12 9.56 -12.52
CA ARG A 27 12.88 9.67 -13.77
C ARG A 27 14.32 9.18 -13.63
N GLU A 28 15.01 9.59 -12.57
CA GLU A 28 16.42 9.24 -12.34
C GLU A 28 16.61 7.73 -12.12
N TYR A 29 15.73 7.10 -11.33
CA TYR A 29 15.92 5.71 -10.90
C TYR A 29 15.10 4.67 -11.69
N CYS A 30 14.05 5.09 -12.41
CA CYS A 30 13.16 4.16 -13.13
C CYS A 30 13.30 4.20 -14.66
N LEU A 31 13.79 5.30 -15.24
CA LEU A 31 14.05 5.39 -16.69
C LEU A 31 15.51 5.10 -16.98
N ASN A 32 15.79 4.00 -17.67
CA ASN A 32 17.14 3.54 -18.01
C ASN A 32 17.08 2.36 -18.99
N ASP A 33 18.24 1.98 -19.55
CA ASP A 33 18.37 0.93 -20.57
C ASP A 33 18.22 -0.52 -20.04
N ARG A 34 17.85 -0.72 -18.77
CA ARG A 34 17.66 -2.07 -18.23
C ARG A 34 16.43 -2.72 -18.88
N PRO A 35 16.56 -3.86 -19.58
CA PRO A 35 15.40 -4.49 -20.20
C PRO A 35 14.43 -5.03 -19.14
N VAL A 36 13.16 -4.66 -19.26
CA VAL A 36 12.06 -5.23 -18.47
C VAL A 36 11.75 -6.62 -19.01
N ARG A 37 11.88 -7.64 -18.14
CA ARG A 37 11.67 -9.06 -18.49
C ARG A 37 10.33 -9.59 -18.01
N ILE A 38 9.38 -8.69 -17.77
CA ILE A 38 8.02 -9.01 -17.33
C ILE A 38 7.13 -8.72 -18.53
N GLU A 39 6.29 -9.69 -18.88
CA GLU A 39 5.30 -9.58 -19.95
C GLU A 39 3.94 -9.30 -19.32
N LEU A 40 3.18 -8.37 -19.92
CA LEU A 40 1.78 -8.14 -19.59
C LEU A 40 0.92 -9.17 -20.34
N ILE A 41 0.28 -10.06 -19.60
CA ILE A 41 -0.63 -11.09 -20.15
C ILE A 41 -2.08 -10.59 -20.17
N GLY A 42 -2.44 -9.70 -19.25
CA GLY A 42 -3.78 -9.16 -19.12
C GLY A 42 -3.79 -7.87 -18.32
N ASP A 43 -4.49 -6.87 -18.86
CA ASP A 43 -4.52 -5.49 -18.39
C ASP A 43 -5.83 -5.10 -17.72
N SER A 44 -6.77 -6.04 -17.54
CA SER A 44 -8.11 -5.71 -17.01
C SER A 44 -8.10 -5.08 -15.61
N GLY A 45 -7.04 -5.28 -14.83
CA GLY A 45 -6.86 -4.61 -13.53
C GLY A 45 -6.14 -3.26 -13.58
N ILE A 46 -5.68 -2.82 -14.76
CA ILE A 46 -4.93 -1.57 -14.94
C ILE A 46 -5.92 -0.42 -15.10
N GLY A 47 -6.07 0.37 -14.03
CA GLY A 47 -6.65 1.71 -14.05
C GLY A 47 -8.02 1.84 -14.73
N ILE A 48 -8.36 3.08 -15.08
CA ILE A 48 -9.57 3.42 -15.86
C ILE A 48 -9.14 3.57 -17.32
N PRO A 49 -9.93 3.07 -18.30
CA PRO A 49 -9.67 3.28 -19.71
C PRO A 49 -9.43 4.77 -20.02
N HIS A 50 -8.22 5.09 -20.45
CA HIS A 50 -7.87 6.45 -20.81
C HIS A 50 -8.52 6.81 -22.16
N SER A 51 -9.02 8.05 -22.28
CA SER A 51 -9.38 8.63 -23.58
C SER A 51 -8.17 8.90 -24.47
N PHE A 52 -6.97 8.75 -23.92
CA PHE A 52 -5.68 8.96 -24.55
C PHE A 52 -5.07 7.64 -25.03
N ASN A 53 -4.27 7.72 -26.10
CA ASN A 53 -3.71 6.55 -26.77
C ASN A 53 -2.26 6.28 -26.34
N PHE A 54 -2.06 5.81 -25.12
CA PHE A 54 -0.80 5.23 -24.65
C PHE A 54 -1.04 3.81 -24.10
N PRO A 55 -0.03 2.92 -24.10
CA PRO A 55 -0.20 1.53 -23.67
C PRO A 55 -0.65 1.41 -22.20
N PRO A 56 -1.29 0.29 -21.81
CA PRO A 56 -1.75 0.07 -20.44
C PRO A 56 -0.61 0.12 -19.42
N VAL A 57 0.57 -0.40 -19.78
CA VAL A 57 1.77 -0.34 -18.95
C VAL A 57 2.83 0.57 -19.56
N ASN A 58 3.47 1.36 -18.71
CA ASN A 58 4.42 2.39 -19.12
C ASN A 58 5.67 1.84 -19.83
N TYR A 59 6.07 0.61 -19.54
CA TYR A 59 7.25 -0.02 -20.14
C TYR A 59 7.00 -0.59 -21.55
N GLU A 60 5.76 -0.58 -22.02
CA GLU A 60 5.41 -0.90 -23.41
C GLU A 60 5.31 0.34 -24.30
N ASP A 61 5.39 1.55 -23.72
CA ASP A 61 5.43 2.79 -24.49
C ASP A 61 6.77 2.91 -25.25
N ARG A 62 6.68 2.98 -26.59
CA ARG A 62 7.83 3.07 -27.48
C ARG A 62 8.63 4.37 -27.31
N ASN A 63 8.04 5.39 -26.69
CA ASN A 63 8.66 6.69 -26.48
C ASN A 63 9.32 6.80 -25.09
N LEU A 64 9.12 5.82 -24.21
CA LEU A 64 9.63 5.82 -22.84
C LEU A 64 10.53 4.62 -22.61
N ASN A 65 11.76 4.88 -22.17
CA ASN A 65 12.71 3.84 -21.83
C ASN A 65 12.63 3.50 -20.34
N VAL A 66 11.62 2.72 -19.96
CA VAL A 66 11.36 2.32 -18.57
C VAL A 66 12.17 1.06 -18.24
N GLY A 67 13.11 1.16 -17.29
CA GLY A 67 13.91 0.01 -16.83
C GLY A 67 13.45 -0.59 -15.50
N LEU A 68 12.69 0.17 -14.70
CA LEU A 68 12.04 -0.32 -13.48
C LEU A 68 10.56 0.15 -13.45
N PRO A 69 9.60 -0.68 -13.87
CA PRO A 69 8.20 -0.30 -13.81
C PRO A 69 7.73 -0.25 -12.34
N VAL A 70 7.04 0.83 -12.00
CA VAL A 70 6.43 1.07 -10.67
C VAL A 70 4.94 0.85 -10.80
N PHE A 71 4.35 0.06 -9.91
CA PHE A 71 2.90 -0.11 -9.78
C PHE A 71 2.46 0.40 -8.42
N SER A 72 1.37 1.17 -8.40
CA SER A 72 0.84 1.73 -7.15
C SER A 72 -0.68 1.67 -7.13
N ILE A 73 -1.22 1.37 -5.96
CA ILE A 73 -2.59 1.75 -5.60
C ILE A 73 -2.56 3.14 -4.94
N HIS A 74 -3.72 3.78 -4.78
CA HIS A 74 -3.86 4.98 -3.95
C HIS A 74 -4.15 4.63 -2.49
N GLY A 75 -3.72 5.48 -1.57
CA GLY A 75 -4.05 5.45 -0.16
C GLY A 75 -5.14 6.46 0.21
N ASN A 76 -5.29 6.74 1.50
CA ASN A 76 -6.33 7.66 1.98
C ASN A 76 -5.92 9.14 1.88
N HIS A 77 -4.63 9.43 1.67
CA HIS A 77 -4.13 10.79 1.51
C HIS A 77 -4.05 11.23 0.05
N ASP A 78 -3.84 10.29 -0.87
CA ASP A 78 -3.71 10.52 -2.31
C ASP A 78 -4.87 9.87 -3.11
N ASP A 79 -6.06 9.84 -2.49
CA ASP A 79 -7.30 9.35 -3.08
C ASP A 79 -7.81 10.24 -4.25
N PRO A 80 -8.52 9.69 -5.24
CA PRO A 80 -9.15 10.50 -6.28
C PRO A 80 -10.20 11.45 -5.70
N GLN A 81 -10.03 12.76 -5.92
CA GLN A 81 -10.99 13.79 -5.49
C GLN A 81 -11.39 14.71 -6.65
N GLY A 82 -12.58 15.28 -6.56
CA GLY A 82 -13.09 16.28 -7.51
C GLY A 82 -14.28 15.81 -8.34
N MET A 83 -14.98 16.80 -8.91
CA MET A 83 -16.21 16.63 -9.72
C MET A 83 -16.03 17.24 -11.11
N GLY A 84 -14.81 17.18 -11.66
CA GLY A 84 -14.50 17.75 -12.97
C GLY A 84 -15.14 16.95 -14.11
N PRO A 85 -15.15 17.49 -15.34
CA PRO A 85 -15.61 16.75 -16.52
C PRO A 85 -14.76 15.50 -16.80
N GLU A 86 -13.53 15.46 -16.32
CA GLU A 86 -12.61 14.30 -16.38
C GLU A 86 -12.82 13.31 -15.21
N GLY A 87 -13.81 13.56 -14.35
CA GLY A 87 -14.04 12.78 -13.13
C GLY A 87 -13.15 13.19 -11.95
N ALA A 88 -13.11 12.35 -10.93
CA ALA A 88 -12.19 12.49 -9.80
C ALA A 88 -10.78 12.11 -10.25
N LEU A 89 -9.79 12.94 -9.94
CA LEU A 89 -8.38 12.67 -10.25
C LEU A 89 -7.55 12.76 -8.96
N CYS A 90 -6.46 12.02 -8.92
CA CYS A 90 -5.46 12.09 -7.86
C CYS A 90 -4.06 12.39 -8.42
N ALA A 91 -3.10 12.59 -7.52
CA ALA A 91 -1.71 12.78 -7.91
C ALA A 91 -1.13 11.57 -8.67
N LEU A 92 -1.63 10.35 -8.41
CA LEU A 92 -1.20 9.15 -9.12
C LEU A 92 -1.67 9.15 -10.58
N ASP A 93 -2.85 9.70 -10.90
CA ASP A 93 -3.30 9.85 -12.29
C ASP A 93 -2.35 10.74 -13.09
N VAL A 94 -1.85 11.83 -12.48
CA VAL A 94 -0.87 12.74 -13.10
C VAL A 94 0.45 12.02 -13.36
N LEU A 95 0.93 11.23 -12.39
CA LEU A 95 2.16 10.44 -12.55
C LEU A 95 1.97 9.33 -13.60
N SER A 96 0.80 8.71 -13.67
CA SER A 96 0.44 7.68 -14.65
C SER A 96 0.40 8.25 -16.07
N ALA A 97 -0.28 9.38 -16.26
CA ALA A 97 -0.32 10.09 -17.54
C ALA A 97 1.06 10.59 -18.00
N SER A 98 1.99 10.82 -17.07
CA SER A 98 3.39 11.14 -17.38
C SER A 98 4.27 9.92 -17.72
N GLY A 99 3.72 8.70 -17.63
CA GLY A 99 4.41 7.45 -17.91
C GLY A 99 5.40 7.01 -16.82
N LEU A 100 5.32 7.57 -15.61
CA LEU A 100 6.28 7.30 -14.53
C LEU A 100 5.84 6.17 -13.60
N ILE A 101 4.54 5.95 -13.46
CA ILE A 101 3.96 4.87 -12.67
C ILE A 101 2.82 4.19 -13.44
N ASN A 102 2.48 2.98 -13.05
CA ASN A 102 1.29 2.28 -13.48
C ASN A 102 0.28 2.31 -12.32
N TYR A 103 -0.70 3.20 -12.41
CA TYR A 103 -1.75 3.31 -11.40
C TYR A 103 -2.80 2.23 -11.62
N PHE A 104 -3.07 1.42 -10.59
CA PHE A 104 -4.02 0.30 -10.65
C PHE A 104 -4.83 0.19 -9.36
N GLY A 105 -5.82 -0.71 -9.35
CA GLY A 105 -6.64 -0.95 -8.15
C GLY A 105 -7.62 0.18 -7.81
N ARG A 106 -7.82 1.13 -8.73
CA ARG A 106 -8.89 2.11 -8.66
C ARG A 106 -10.23 1.41 -8.86
N GLN A 107 -11.12 1.52 -7.88
CA GLN A 107 -12.47 0.96 -7.99
C GLN A 107 -13.38 2.05 -8.55
N GLU A 108 -13.89 1.86 -9.77
CA GLU A 108 -15.05 2.63 -10.23
C GLU A 108 -16.30 2.00 -9.63
N LEU A 109 -17.11 2.80 -8.95
CA LEU A 109 -18.44 2.34 -8.56
C LEU A 109 -19.20 2.00 -9.84
N PRO A 110 -19.81 0.81 -9.93
CA PRO A 110 -20.54 0.46 -11.13
C PRO A 110 -21.67 1.45 -11.41
N GLY A 111 -21.81 1.88 -12.67
CA GLY A 111 -22.96 2.66 -13.15
C GLY A 111 -22.81 4.18 -13.26
N GLY A 112 -21.60 4.76 -13.17
CA GLY A 112 -21.44 6.23 -13.31
C GLY A 112 -22.17 7.05 -12.24
N ALA A 113 -22.60 6.39 -11.17
CA ALA A 113 -23.36 6.97 -10.08
C ALA A 113 -22.47 7.92 -9.26
N GLN A 114 -22.80 9.20 -9.32
CA GLN A 114 -22.13 10.27 -8.56
C GLN A 114 -22.58 10.32 -7.09
N ARG A 115 -23.44 9.39 -6.64
CA ARG A 115 -24.01 9.35 -5.29
C ARG A 115 -24.00 7.94 -4.70
N ASP A 116 -23.68 7.87 -3.42
CA ASP A 116 -23.55 6.64 -2.64
C ASP A 116 -24.79 5.72 -2.65
N GLU A 117 -25.98 6.28 -2.92
CA GLU A 117 -27.26 5.57 -2.89
C GLU A 117 -27.53 4.73 -4.15
N GLU A 118 -27.03 5.14 -5.32
CA GLU A 118 -27.19 4.42 -6.60
C GLU A 118 -26.12 3.33 -6.78
N ALA A 119 -24.95 3.51 -6.15
CA ALA A 119 -23.87 2.52 -6.09
C ALA A 119 -24.14 1.35 -5.12
N LEU A 120 -25.37 1.21 -4.60
CA LEU A 120 -25.74 0.17 -3.64
C LEU A 120 -26.17 -1.14 -4.31
N GLU A 121 -26.50 -1.17 -5.60
CA GLU A 121 -27.01 -2.38 -6.26
C GLU A 121 -25.89 -3.29 -6.82
N GLU A 122 -24.76 -2.72 -7.23
CA GLU A 122 -23.62 -3.48 -7.75
C GLU A 122 -22.42 -3.40 -6.79
N GLY A 123 -21.84 -4.56 -6.43
CA GLY A 123 -20.73 -4.67 -5.50
C GLY A 123 -19.37 -4.26 -6.08
N LEU A 124 -18.30 -4.42 -5.29
CA LEU A 124 -16.92 -4.19 -5.76
C LEU A 124 -16.46 -5.33 -6.67
N HIS A 125 -16.02 -5.01 -7.88
CA HIS A 125 -15.46 -5.98 -8.82
C HIS A 125 -13.97 -5.75 -9.04
N ILE A 126 -13.14 -6.67 -8.56
CA ILE A 126 -11.68 -6.53 -8.57
C ILE A 126 -11.12 -7.40 -9.70
N GLN A 127 -10.44 -6.77 -10.65
CA GLN A 127 -9.75 -7.45 -11.75
C GLN A 127 -8.23 -7.44 -11.53
N PRO A 128 -7.53 -8.54 -11.85
CA PRO A 128 -6.08 -8.60 -11.69
C PRO A 128 -5.35 -7.97 -12.88
N VAL A 129 -4.15 -7.45 -12.60
CA VAL A 129 -3.09 -7.27 -13.60
C VAL A 129 -2.33 -8.60 -13.70
N LEU A 130 -2.29 -9.19 -14.89
CA LEU A 130 -1.66 -10.48 -15.13
C LEU A 130 -0.27 -10.28 -15.72
N LEU A 131 0.74 -10.72 -14.98
CA LEU A 131 2.14 -10.56 -15.33
C LEU A 131 2.84 -11.92 -15.42
N GLN A 132 3.75 -12.08 -16.38
CA GLN A 132 4.53 -13.30 -16.53
C GLN A 132 6.02 -13.00 -16.68
N LYS A 133 6.87 -13.82 -16.05
CA LYS A 133 8.32 -13.79 -16.23
C LYS A 133 8.84 -15.21 -16.35
N GLY A 134 9.19 -15.62 -17.58
CA GLY A 134 9.53 -17.01 -17.86
C GLY A 134 8.32 -17.91 -17.62
N ARG A 135 8.42 -18.84 -16.66
CA ARG A 135 7.32 -19.73 -16.27
C ARG A 135 6.47 -19.21 -15.10
N THR A 136 7.01 -18.28 -14.30
CA THR A 136 6.31 -17.73 -13.14
C THR A 136 5.21 -16.78 -13.60
N ARG A 137 4.00 -16.98 -13.07
CA ARG A 137 2.83 -16.16 -13.35
C ARG A 137 2.34 -15.47 -12.08
N LEU A 138 2.09 -14.18 -12.18
CA LEU A 138 1.67 -13.32 -11.09
C LEU A 138 0.33 -12.68 -11.45
N ALA A 139 -0.70 -12.94 -10.63
CA ALA A 139 -1.97 -12.25 -10.68
C ALA A 139 -1.97 -11.20 -9.57
N MET A 140 -1.83 -9.94 -9.95
CA MET A 140 -1.72 -8.83 -9.02
C MET A 140 -3.06 -8.12 -8.91
N TYR A 141 -3.66 -8.22 -7.73
CA TYR A 141 -4.91 -7.56 -7.35
C TYR A 141 -4.61 -6.31 -6.53
N GLY A 142 -5.41 -5.26 -6.73
CA GLY A 142 -5.24 -4.00 -6.01
C GLY A 142 -6.59 -3.43 -5.58
N ILE A 143 -6.63 -2.96 -4.34
CA ILE A 143 -7.74 -2.19 -3.80
C ILE A 143 -7.12 -0.92 -3.20
N GLY A 144 -7.23 0.19 -3.92
CA GLY A 144 -6.90 1.48 -3.33
C GLY A 144 -7.81 1.81 -2.15
N ASN A 145 -7.45 2.82 -1.36
CA ASN A 145 -8.23 3.13 -0.17
C ASN A 145 -9.72 3.39 -0.50
N ILE A 146 -10.56 2.79 0.32
CA ILE A 146 -12.02 2.92 0.39
C ILE A 146 -12.32 3.14 1.87
N ARG A 147 -13.25 4.03 2.21
CA ARG A 147 -13.65 4.23 3.62
C ARG A 147 -13.92 2.90 4.31
N ASP A 148 -13.31 2.67 5.48
CA ASP A 148 -13.32 1.37 6.15
C ASP A 148 -14.75 0.86 6.40
N GLU A 149 -15.67 1.74 6.81
CA GLU A 149 -17.07 1.38 7.04
C GLU A 149 -17.74 0.79 5.79
N ARG A 150 -17.45 1.36 4.61
CA ARG A 150 -17.97 0.87 3.33
C ARG A 150 -17.29 -0.44 2.95
N PHE A 151 -15.96 -0.51 3.07
CA PHE A 151 -15.24 -1.74 2.76
C PHE A 151 -15.72 -2.92 3.62
N ASN A 152 -15.88 -2.68 4.93
CA ASN A 152 -16.41 -3.65 5.89
C ASN A 152 -17.83 -4.09 5.51
N TYR A 153 -18.69 -3.17 5.07
CA TYR A 153 -20.02 -3.48 4.57
C TYR A 153 -20.00 -4.35 3.31
N GLU A 154 -19.17 -4.02 2.31
CA GLU A 154 -19.03 -4.81 1.08
C GLU A 154 -18.55 -6.23 1.34
N MET A 155 -17.57 -6.35 2.22
CA MET A 155 -16.98 -7.62 2.64
C MET A 155 -17.99 -8.49 3.37
N ARG A 156 -18.67 -7.95 4.39
CA ARG A 156 -19.70 -8.69 5.15
C ARG A 156 -20.94 -9.05 4.33
N SER A 157 -21.25 -8.24 3.31
CA SER A 157 -22.39 -8.48 2.41
C SER A 157 -22.04 -9.42 1.25
N ASN A 158 -20.83 -9.98 1.20
CA ASN A 158 -20.34 -10.83 0.10
C ASN A 158 -20.46 -10.15 -1.29
N ARG A 159 -20.21 -8.85 -1.33
CA ARG A 159 -20.31 -8.02 -2.53
C ARG A 159 -18.95 -7.66 -3.13
N ILE A 160 -17.87 -8.21 -2.59
CA ILE A 160 -16.55 -8.14 -3.21
C ILE A 160 -16.37 -9.38 -4.10
N ARG A 161 -16.26 -9.16 -5.41
CA ARG A 161 -16.07 -10.21 -6.42
C ARG A 161 -14.70 -10.05 -7.07
N MET A 162 -13.85 -11.05 -6.91
CA MET A 162 -12.54 -11.08 -7.56
C MET A 162 -12.59 -11.91 -8.83
N SER A 163 -12.24 -11.30 -9.96
CA SER A 163 -12.08 -12.01 -11.22
C SER A 163 -10.86 -12.92 -11.17
N ARG A 164 -11.00 -14.14 -11.72
CA ARG A 164 -9.90 -15.10 -11.83
C ARG A 164 -9.58 -15.39 -13.30
N PRO A 165 -8.29 -15.58 -13.64
CA PRO A 165 -7.92 -16.07 -14.96
C PRO A 165 -8.59 -17.43 -15.23
N ALA A 166 -9.19 -17.60 -16.40
CA ALA A 166 -9.79 -18.89 -16.78
C ALA A 166 -8.72 -19.97 -17.02
N GLU A 167 -7.56 -19.54 -17.52
CA GLU A 167 -6.42 -20.39 -17.85
C GLU A 167 -5.37 -20.41 -16.72
N PHE A 168 -4.66 -21.54 -16.60
CA PHE A 168 -3.57 -21.73 -15.63
C PHE A 168 -3.94 -21.45 -14.16
N LYS A 169 -5.19 -21.68 -13.76
CA LYS A 169 -5.76 -21.34 -12.44
C LYS A 169 -4.85 -21.64 -11.24
N GLU A 170 -4.24 -22.82 -11.22
CA GLU A 170 -3.39 -23.29 -10.12
C GLU A 170 -1.92 -22.81 -10.21
N GLN A 171 -1.53 -22.14 -11.30
CA GLN A 171 -0.17 -21.71 -11.57
C GLN A 171 0.04 -20.21 -11.32
N TRP A 172 -1.02 -19.48 -10.99
CA TRP A 172 -0.95 -18.06 -10.64
C TRP A 172 -0.59 -17.89 -9.18
N PHE A 173 0.48 -17.14 -8.91
CA PHE A 173 0.70 -16.52 -7.61
C PHE A 173 -0.22 -15.31 -7.47
N ASN A 174 -1.13 -15.34 -6.52
CA ASN A 174 -2.15 -14.33 -6.29
C ASN A 174 -1.68 -13.36 -5.21
N LEU A 175 -1.29 -12.17 -5.64
CA LEU A 175 -0.80 -11.09 -4.77
C LEU A 175 -1.88 -10.02 -4.64
N MET A 176 -2.26 -9.67 -3.41
CA MET A 176 -3.24 -8.61 -3.13
C MET A 176 -2.55 -7.40 -2.51
N LEU A 177 -2.83 -6.20 -3.02
CA LEU A 177 -2.45 -4.94 -2.39
C LEU A 177 -3.70 -4.25 -1.82
N VAL A 178 -3.65 -3.86 -0.55
CA VAL A 178 -4.72 -3.10 0.12
C VAL A 178 -4.16 -1.91 0.88
N HIS A 179 -4.98 -0.87 1.05
CA HIS A 179 -4.65 0.28 1.89
C HIS A 179 -5.82 0.59 2.83
N GLN A 180 -5.86 -0.07 3.99
CA GLN A 180 -7.00 -0.07 4.92
C GLN A 180 -6.52 -0.21 6.38
N ASN A 181 -7.37 0.15 7.34
CA ASN A 181 -7.09 -0.14 8.75
C ASN A 181 -7.02 -1.66 9.00
N ARG A 182 -5.91 -2.13 9.56
CA ARG A 182 -5.73 -3.53 10.00
C ARG A 182 -6.22 -3.70 11.42
N VAL A 183 -5.97 -2.72 12.28
CA VAL A 183 -6.37 -2.75 13.69
C VAL A 183 -7.69 -2.03 13.89
N ALA A 184 -8.53 -2.57 14.77
CA ALA A 184 -9.82 -1.98 15.09
C ALA A 184 -9.68 -0.65 15.86
N HIS A 185 -9.89 0.47 15.16
CA HIS A 185 -10.10 1.78 15.78
C HIS A 185 -11.57 2.03 16.17
N GLY A 186 -12.46 1.09 15.82
CA GLY A 186 -13.88 1.06 16.16
C GLY A 186 -14.54 -0.23 15.66
N PRO A 187 -15.82 -0.51 15.98
CA PRO A 187 -16.46 -1.81 15.68
C PRO A 187 -16.53 -2.18 14.18
N LYS A 188 -16.43 -1.18 13.30
CA LYS A 188 -16.51 -1.33 11.83
C LYS A 188 -15.35 -0.64 11.08
N ASN A 189 -14.39 -0.06 11.81
CA ASN A 189 -13.32 0.75 11.23
C ASN A 189 -12.03 -0.06 11.12
N PHE A 190 -12.14 -1.24 10.49
CA PHE A 190 -11.02 -2.10 10.13
C PHE A 190 -11.47 -3.20 9.18
N VAL A 191 -10.50 -3.81 8.54
CA VAL A 191 -10.67 -4.98 7.67
C VAL A 191 -10.19 -6.24 8.38
N PRO A 192 -11.05 -7.26 8.58
CA PRO A 192 -10.64 -8.53 9.14
C PRO A 192 -9.56 -9.19 8.29
N GLU A 193 -8.48 -9.63 8.96
CA GLU A 193 -7.35 -10.29 8.31
C GLU A 193 -7.73 -11.58 7.60
N ASP A 194 -8.87 -12.19 7.95
CA ASP A 194 -9.36 -13.50 7.49
C ASP A 194 -10.43 -13.42 6.39
N GLY A 195 -10.81 -12.22 5.94
CA GLY A 195 -11.85 -12.11 4.91
C GLY A 195 -11.34 -12.02 3.47
N PHE A 196 -10.04 -12.19 3.23
CA PHE A 196 -9.53 -12.37 1.87
C PHE A 196 -9.83 -13.80 1.40
N GLY A 197 -10.08 -13.97 0.10
CA GLY A 197 -10.39 -15.28 -0.46
C GLY A 197 -9.24 -16.27 -0.30
N ASP A 198 -9.56 -17.54 -0.08
CA ASP A 198 -8.59 -18.62 0.18
C ASP A 198 -7.62 -18.88 -1.00
N ASP A 199 -7.86 -18.27 -2.17
CA ASP A 199 -7.00 -18.34 -3.34
C ASP A 199 -5.81 -17.36 -3.30
N ILE A 200 -5.81 -16.36 -2.41
CA ILE A 200 -4.70 -15.42 -2.25
C ILE A 200 -3.49 -16.16 -1.67
N ASP A 201 -2.27 -15.81 -2.09
CA ASP A 201 -1.04 -16.34 -1.51
C ASP A 201 -0.40 -15.33 -0.53
N LEU A 202 -0.39 -14.05 -0.92
CA LEU A 202 0.21 -12.97 -0.15
C LEU A 202 -0.62 -11.69 -0.24
N VAL A 203 -0.84 -11.04 0.91
CA VAL A 203 -1.42 -9.69 1.02
C VAL A 203 -0.32 -8.71 1.45
N ILE A 204 -0.15 -7.63 0.70
CA ILE A 204 0.66 -6.47 1.10
C ILE A 204 -0.30 -5.42 1.67
N TRP A 205 -0.11 -5.13 2.96
CA TRP A 205 -0.98 -4.24 3.72
C TRP A 205 -0.35 -2.84 3.86
N GLY A 206 -0.94 -1.85 3.18
CA GLY A 206 -0.65 -0.42 3.34
C GLY A 206 -1.48 0.22 4.45
N HIS A 207 -1.48 1.55 4.55
CA HIS A 207 -2.14 2.36 5.60
C HIS A 207 -1.51 2.27 6.99
N GLU A 208 -1.23 1.07 7.48
CA GLU A 208 -0.59 0.89 8.79
C GLU A 208 0.89 1.27 8.75
N HIS A 209 1.33 2.08 9.72
CA HIS A 209 2.69 2.63 9.74
C HIS A 209 3.69 1.76 10.49
N ASP A 210 3.22 0.83 11.31
CA ASP A 210 4.05 -0.12 12.05
C ASP A 210 4.78 -1.04 11.06
N CYS A 211 6.10 -1.15 11.19
CA CYS A 211 6.90 -1.95 10.27
C CYS A 211 6.92 -3.42 10.70
N LEU A 212 5.91 -4.17 10.26
CA LEU A 212 5.81 -5.63 10.39
C LEU A 212 6.09 -6.29 9.04
N ILE A 213 7.28 -6.00 8.50
CA ILE A 213 7.68 -6.40 7.14
C ILE A 213 7.80 -7.91 6.96
N THR A 214 7.98 -8.70 8.03
CA THR A 214 8.09 -10.16 7.88
C THR A 214 6.69 -10.75 7.63
N PRO A 215 6.48 -11.57 6.58
CA PRO A 215 5.19 -12.17 6.31
C PRO A 215 4.68 -13.02 7.48
N GLN A 216 3.41 -12.82 7.85
CA GLN A 216 2.72 -13.52 8.93
C GLN A 216 1.64 -14.42 8.33
N GLU A 217 1.67 -15.71 8.64
CA GLU A 217 0.63 -16.66 8.21
C GLU A 217 -0.68 -16.37 8.92
N ILE A 218 -1.79 -16.36 8.18
CA ILE A 218 -3.12 -16.21 8.75
C ILE A 218 -3.69 -17.60 9.09
N PRO A 219 -3.99 -17.87 10.38
CA PRO A 219 -4.43 -19.19 10.82
C PRO A 219 -5.66 -19.67 10.05
N GLY A 220 -5.56 -20.86 9.45
CA GLY A 220 -6.67 -21.52 8.76
C GLY A 220 -7.02 -20.95 7.38
N LYS A 221 -6.21 -20.04 6.83
CA LYS A 221 -6.46 -19.41 5.52
C LYS A 221 -5.46 -19.76 4.42
N GLY A 222 -4.25 -20.16 4.78
CA GLY A 222 -3.24 -20.58 3.80
C GLY A 222 -2.54 -19.43 3.07
N TYR A 223 -2.80 -18.17 3.44
CA TYR A 223 -2.10 -17.00 2.94
C TYR A 223 -1.36 -16.24 4.02
N PHE A 224 -0.45 -15.37 3.57
CA PHE A 224 0.38 -14.54 4.43
C PHE A 224 0.02 -13.07 4.28
N ILE A 225 0.26 -12.29 5.34
CA ILE A 225 0.17 -10.83 5.32
C ILE A 225 1.55 -10.26 5.62
N THR A 226 2.01 -9.32 4.80
CA THR A 226 3.16 -8.45 5.11
C THR A 226 2.68 -7.01 5.24
N GLN A 227 3.17 -6.30 6.26
CA GLN A 227 2.84 -4.90 6.51
C GLN A 227 4.14 -4.09 6.54
N PRO A 228 4.57 -3.51 5.40
CA PRO A 228 5.85 -2.82 5.30
C PRO A 228 6.02 -1.64 6.26
N GLY A 229 4.92 -0.99 6.65
CA GLY A 229 4.94 0.24 7.42
C GLY A 229 5.24 1.46 6.54
N SER A 230 5.27 2.63 7.18
CA SER A 230 5.60 3.90 6.55
C SER A 230 7.10 4.03 6.24
N SER A 231 7.45 4.91 5.29
CA SER A 231 8.85 5.25 4.98
C SER A 231 9.42 6.35 5.90
N VAL A 232 8.56 7.03 6.65
CA VAL A 232 8.88 8.10 7.59
C VAL A 232 7.84 8.13 8.71
N ALA A 233 8.24 8.55 9.92
CA ALA A 233 7.31 8.73 11.02
C ALA A 233 6.39 9.94 10.76
N THR A 234 5.08 9.71 10.71
CA THR A 234 4.06 10.77 10.57
C THR A 234 3.44 11.16 11.90
N SER A 235 3.65 10.36 12.94
CA SER A 235 3.23 10.62 14.31
C SER A 235 4.30 10.20 15.33
N LEU A 236 4.17 10.67 16.58
CA LEU A 236 5.04 10.28 17.69
C LEU A 236 4.44 9.12 18.49
N ALA A 237 4.09 8.04 17.79
CA ALA A 237 3.53 6.83 18.38
C ALA A 237 4.58 5.72 18.53
N LYS A 238 4.37 4.78 19.47
CA LYS A 238 5.27 3.64 19.70
C LYS A 238 5.58 2.86 18.41
N GLY A 239 4.57 2.61 17.59
CA GLY A 239 4.74 1.88 16.34
C GLY A 239 5.61 2.59 15.28
N GLU A 240 5.67 3.92 15.32
CA GLU A 240 6.53 4.73 14.45
C GLU A 240 8.01 4.67 14.86
N SER A 241 8.31 4.26 16.10
CA SER A 241 9.68 4.04 16.59
C SER A 241 10.29 2.72 16.10
N ILE A 242 9.46 1.81 15.57
CA ILE A 242 9.93 0.56 14.97
C ILE A 242 10.77 0.91 13.74
N LYS A 243 11.95 0.29 13.64
CA LYS A 243 12.88 0.52 12.53
C LYS A 243 12.21 0.20 11.20
N LYS A 244 12.20 1.18 10.29
CA LYS A 244 11.55 1.08 8.98
C LYS A 244 12.36 0.25 7.99
N HIS A 245 11.67 -0.55 7.18
CA HIS A 245 12.25 -1.42 6.17
C HIS A 245 11.47 -1.31 4.85
N VAL A 246 12.13 -1.71 3.77
CA VAL A 246 11.48 -2.13 2.53
C VAL A 246 11.72 -3.63 2.34
N GLY A 247 10.98 -4.29 1.45
CA GLY A 247 11.16 -5.72 1.17
C GLY A 247 11.59 -5.97 -0.28
N ILE A 248 12.49 -6.92 -0.49
CA ILE A 248 12.66 -7.58 -1.80
C ILE A 248 11.81 -8.84 -1.78
N LEU A 249 10.71 -8.82 -2.51
CA LEU A 249 9.84 -9.98 -2.70
C LEU A 249 10.32 -10.77 -3.93
N GLU A 250 10.71 -12.01 -3.72
CA GLU A 250 11.05 -12.96 -4.78
C GLU A 250 9.92 -14.00 -4.89
N VAL A 251 9.33 -14.10 -6.07
CA VAL A 251 8.26 -15.07 -6.37
C VAL A 251 8.76 -16.03 -7.43
N GLN A 252 8.61 -17.33 -7.17
CA GLN A 252 8.92 -18.40 -8.09
C GLN A 252 7.76 -19.39 -8.13
N ASP A 253 7.10 -19.47 -9.27
CA ASP A 253 5.87 -20.25 -9.43
C ASP A 253 4.83 -19.87 -8.35
N LYS A 254 4.56 -20.73 -7.35
CA LYS A 254 3.65 -20.46 -6.23
C LYS A 254 4.37 -20.13 -4.91
N ASP A 255 5.69 -20.32 -4.86
CA ASP A 255 6.48 -20.05 -3.67
C ASP A 255 6.97 -18.59 -3.67
N PHE A 256 7.19 -18.05 -2.48
CA PHE A 256 7.78 -16.73 -2.33
C PHE A 256 8.74 -16.65 -1.15
N SER A 257 9.64 -15.66 -1.21
CA SER A 257 10.46 -15.26 -0.08
C SER A 257 10.52 -13.73 -0.03
N LEU A 258 10.59 -13.17 1.18
CA LEU A 258 10.72 -11.73 1.38
C LEU A 258 11.99 -11.44 2.17
N LEU A 259 12.90 -10.66 1.58
CA LEU A 259 14.11 -10.17 2.22
C LEU A 259 13.90 -8.73 2.73
N PRO A 260 13.84 -8.48 4.05
CA PRO A 260 13.76 -7.14 4.60
C PRO A 260 15.07 -6.36 4.43
N ILE A 261 14.97 -5.09 4.04
CA ILE A 261 16.10 -4.16 3.90
C ILE A 261 15.84 -2.91 4.76
N PRO A 262 16.68 -2.64 5.78
CA PRO A 262 16.50 -1.48 6.63
C PRO A 262 16.76 -0.17 5.86
N LEU A 263 15.88 0.81 6.05
CA LEU A 263 16.08 2.15 5.49
C LEU A 263 17.16 2.89 6.28
N LYS A 264 18.09 3.53 5.54
CA LYS A 264 19.26 4.22 6.12
C LYS A 264 19.05 5.73 6.34
N SER A 265 18.10 6.32 5.62
CA SER A 265 17.83 7.76 5.62
C SER A 265 16.74 8.18 6.62
N VAL A 266 16.09 7.22 7.29
CA VAL A 266 15.04 7.51 8.27
C VAL A 266 15.66 8.12 9.51
N ARG A 267 15.09 9.26 9.96
CA ARG A 267 15.52 9.93 11.19
C ARG A 267 15.33 8.98 12.37
N PRO A 268 16.35 8.76 13.23
CA PRO A 268 16.18 7.96 14.43
C PRO A 268 15.07 8.52 15.31
N PHE A 269 14.17 7.64 15.76
CA PHE A 269 13.08 7.96 16.67
C PHE A 269 13.08 6.93 17.80
N ILE A 270 13.25 7.41 19.03
CA ILE A 270 13.20 6.60 20.25
C ILE A 270 11.92 6.98 20.98
N PHE A 271 11.19 5.97 21.43
CA PHE A 271 9.94 6.12 22.16
C PHE A 271 10.01 5.27 23.42
N ASP A 272 9.60 5.84 24.55
CA ASP A 272 9.53 5.14 25.82
C ASP A 272 8.34 5.66 26.65
N ASP A 273 7.70 4.77 27.41
CA ASP A 273 6.56 5.08 28.29
C ASP A 273 7.01 4.98 29.74
N ILE A 274 7.01 6.11 30.46
CA ILE A 274 7.56 6.18 31.82
C ILE A 274 6.42 6.37 32.82
N VAL A 275 6.21 5.37 33.67
CA VAL A 275 5.33 5.47 34.85
C VAL A 275 6.18 5.87 36.05
N LEU A 276 6.12 7.15 36.44
CA LEU A 276 7.00 7.70 37.49
C LEU A 276 6.94 6.94 38.83
N ALA A 277 5.76 6.42 39.20
CA ALA A 277 5.57 5.67 40.44
C ALA A 277 6.37 4.35 40.46
N GLU A 278 6.38 3.61 39.35
CA GLU A 278 7.10 2.34 39.21
C GLU A 278 8.62 2.59 39.30
N HIS A 279 9.11 3.61 38.60
CA HIS A 279 10.52 3.98 38.68
C HIS A 279 10.95 4.51 40.05
N GLU A 280 10.06 5.17 40.80
CA GLU A 280 10.35 5.63 42.15
C GLU A 280 10.58 4.43 43.10
N GLU A 281 9.75 3.39 42.98
CA GLU A 281 9.88 2.15 43.75
C GLU A 281 11.12 1.33 43.33
N GLU A 282 11.32 1.10 42.03
CA GLU A 282 12.40 0.27 41.50
C GLU A 282 13.79 0.89 41.75
N ALA A 283 13.94 2.18 41.46
CA ALA A 283 15.21 2.87 41.59
C ALA A 283 15.43 3.46 43.00
N LYS A 284 14.48 3.26 43.93
CA LYS A 284 14.48 3.84 45.29
C LYS A 284 14.73 5.35 45.27
N LEU A 285 14.17 6.03 44.27
CA LEU A 285 14.29 7.46 44.11
C LEU A 285 13.25 8.16 45.01
N LYS A 286 13.46 9.46 45.25
CA LYS A 286 12.41 10.33 45.78
C LYS A 286 12.10 11.36 44.71
N LEU A 287 10.97 11.19 44.06
CA LEU A 287 10.47 12.05 42.98
C LEU A 287 9.37 12.99 43.50
N ASP A 288 9.50 13.39 44.76
CA ASP A 288 8.58 14.24 45.53
C ASP A 288 8.63 15.73 45.16
N GLU A 289 9.68 16.17 44.48
CA GLU A 289 9.87 17.57 44.09
C GLU A 289 10.13 17.73 42.60
N LYS A 290 9.55 18.79 42.01
CA LYS A 290 9.71 19.14 40.59
C LYS A 290 11.18 19.14 40.11
N PRO A 291 12.17 19.70 40.83
CA PRO A 291 13.56 19.66 40.39
C PRO A 291 14.15 18.24 40.32
N LYS A 292 13.72 17.31 41.18
CA LYS A 292 14.18 15.91 41.18
C LYS A 292 13.62 15.15 39.99
N VAL A 293 12.31 15.30 39.71
CA VAL A 293 11.66 14.76 38.52
C VAL A 293 12.35 15.26 37.24
N VAL A 294 12.62 16.56 37.14
CA VAL A 294 13.30 17.13 35.95
C VAL A 294 14.71 16.57 35.77
N ARG A 295 15.48 16.41 36.86
CA ARG A 295 16.82 15.79 36.78
C ARG A 295 16.74 14.33 36.33
N TYR A 296 15.77 13.58 36.85
CA TYR A 296 15.56 12.19 36.49
C TYR A 296 15.19 12.04 35.00
N LEU A 297 14.19 12.77 34.53
CA LEU A 297 13.79 12.72 33.10
C LEU A 297 14.93 13.14 32.16
N LYS A 298 15.75 14.13 32.56
CA LYS A 298 16.95 14.51 31.80
C LYS A 298 18.00 13.40 31.76
N SER A 299 18.13 12.59 32.82
CA SER A 299 19.06 11.46 32.81
C SER A 299 18.62 10.31 31.89
N LEU A 300 17.33 10.21 31.57
CA LEU A 300 16.80 9.21 30.62
C LEU A 300 16.93 9.65 29.16
N SER A 301 17.11 10.96 28.91
CA SER A 301 17.17 11.53 27.56
C SER A 301 18.58 11.56 26.95
N ASN A 302 19.62 11.13 27.68
CA ASN A 302 21.01 11.07 27.23
C ASN A 302 21.42 9.63 26.92
#